data_AF-A0ABD5T2X8-F1
#
_entry.id   AF-A0ABD5T2X8-F1
#
_cell.length_a   1.000
_cell.length_b   1.000
_cell.length_c   1.000
_cell.angle_alpha   90.00
_cell.angle_beta   90.00
_cell.angle_gamma   90.00
#
_symmetry.space_group_name_H-M   'P 1'
#
loop_
_entity.id
_entity.type
_entity.pdbx_description
1 polymer ?
#
loop_
_entity_poly.entity_id
_entity_poly.type
_entity_poly.pdbx_seq_one_letter_code
_entity_poly.pdbx_strand_id
1 'polypeptide(L)'
;MSVSRHPVALRLERRVGSATKLLATVMVLPLVDGIFPALVVAGVMGTATGIVETGILIFGGSATAAVILAEMDGDRKQMVSSVLLIGAVIVPLAAVEAAFAPTFRGFLNLPVFERFAGLVILTIAAKTASSEIGEHLPSPGVIIALGLVASFEPAGFAIETSPEYVVNGAAA
;
A
#
# COMPACT_ATOMS: atom_id res chain seq x y z
N MET A 1 28.77 15.32 10.37
CA MET A 1 27.36 15.69 10.62
C MET A 1 27.14 17.12 10.12
N SER A 2 26.52 17.28 8.95
CA SER A 2 26.20 18.61 8.38
C SER A 2 24.76 18.93 8.71
N VAL A 3 24.55 19.79 9.70
CA VAL A 3 23.23 20.26 10.13
C VAL A 3 22.76 21.32 9.14
N SER A 4 21.77 21.00 8.32
CA SER A 4 21.17 21.92 7.34
C SER A 4 20.63 23.18 8.05
N ARG A 5 21.29 24.32 7.84
CA ARG A 5 20.94 25.63 8.45
C ARG A 5 19.69 26.30 7.82
N HIS A 6 18.68 25.53 7.40
CA HIS A 6 17.49 26.13 6.80
C HIS A 6 16.53 26.57 7.91
N PRO A 7 16.20 27.88 8.06
CA PRO A 7 15.33 28.39 9.14
C PRO A 7 13.88 27.89 9.09
N VAL A 8 13.50 27.21 8.00
CA VAL A 8 12.21 26.51 7.86
C VAL A 8 12.30 25.10 8.45
N ALA A 9 13.41 24.39 8.24
CA ALA A 9 13.63 23.04 8.78
C ALA A 9 13.68 23.03 10.31
N LEU A 10 14.36 24.01 10.92
CA LEU A 10 14.42 24.16 12.38
C LEU A 10 13.06 24.50 13.00
N ARG A 11 12.18 25.21 12.28
CA ARG A 11 10.81 25.49 12.74
C ARG A 11 9.89 24.28 12.60
N LEU A 12 10.07 23.48 11.54
CA LEU A 12 9.34 22.23 11.35
C LEU A 12 9.78 21.17 12.37
N GLU A 13 11.07 21.07 12.67
CA GLU A 13 11.62 20.15 13.64
C GLU A 13 11.17 20.46 15.07
N ARG A 14 11.12 21.75 15.46
CA ARG A 14 10.55 22.18 16.75
C ARG A 14 9.04 21.98 16.85
N ARG A 15 8.31 22.01 15.72
CA ARG A 15 6.84 21.90 15.70
C ARG A 15 6.35 20.46 15.54
N VAL A 16 7.16 19.58 14.95
CA VAL A 16 6.78 18.19 14.66
C VAL A 16 7.51 17.18 15.57
N GLY A 17 8.64 17.50 16.21
CA GLY A 17 9.32 16.53 17.07
C GLY A 17 9.93 15.34 16.31
N SER A 18 10.97 14.71 16.87
CA SER A 18 11.64 13.56 16.22
C SER A 18 10.71 12.34 16.15
N ALA A 19 9.98 12.08 17.24
CA ALA A 19 9.08 10.93 17.36
C ALA A 19 7.89 10.98 16.39
N THR A 20 7.26 12.14 16.20
CA THR A 20 6.13 12.26 15.25
C THR A 20 6.61 12.11 13.80
N LYS A 21 7.85 12.48 13.48
CA LYS A 21 8.45 12.19 12.16
C LYS A 21 8.67 10.70 11.97
N LEU A 22 9.18 10.00 12.99
CA LEU A 22 9.31 8.54 12.99
C LEU A 22 7.94 7.88 12.78
N LEU A 23 6.93 8.31 13.54
CA LEU A 23 5.56 7.83 13.43
C LEU A 23 5.00 8.06 12.01
N ALA A 24 5.15 9.26 11.47
CA ALA A 24 4.71 9.59 10.12
C ALA A 24 5.38 8.70 9.07
N THR A 25 6.69 8.43 9.22
CA THR A 25 7.45 7.58 8.30
C THR A 25 6.91 6.15 8.32
N VAL A 26 6.68 5.60 9.51
CA VAL A 26 6.13 4.24 9.67
C VAL A 26 4.72 4.15 9.11
N MET A 27 3.86 5.13 9.36
CA MET A 27 2.47 5.12 8.88
C MET A 27 2.34 5.36 7.37
N VAL A 28 3.30 6.05 6.73
CA VAL A 28 3.31 6.26 5.27
C VAL A 28 3.85 5.04 4.52
N LEU A 29 4.69 4.23 5.16
CA LEU A 29 5.38 3.11 4.52
C LEU A 29 4.44 2.18 3.72
N PRO A 30 3.24 1.80 4.21
CA PRO A 30 2.33 0.91 3.48
C PRO A 30 1.77 1.48 2.17
N LEU A 31 1.74 2.81 2.02
CA LEU A 31 1.35 3.46 0.76
C LEU A 31 2.49 3.36 -0.25
N VAL A 32 3.73 3.55 0.21
CA VAL A 32 4.93 3.60 -0.63
C VAL A 32 5.43 2.21 -1.03
N ASP A 33 5.32 1.22 -0.14
CA ASP A 33 5.77 -0.15 -0.38
C ASP A 33 4.79 -0.99 -1.22
N GLY A 34 3.63 -0.41 -1.55
CA GLY A 34 2.61 -1.00 -2.41
C GLY A 34 1.66 -1.97 -1.70
N ILE A 35 1.78 -2.18 -0.39
CA ILE A 35 0.91 -3.07 0.37
C ILE A 35 -0.53 -2.56 0.37
N PHE A 36 -0.75 -1.27 0.66
CA PHE A 36 -2.10 -0.70 0.66
C PHE A 36 -2.78 -0.78 -0.72
N PRO A 37 -2.16 -0.30 -1.83
CA PRO A 37 -2.72 -0.45 -3.17
C PRO A 37 -3.05 -1.90 -3.53
N ALA A 38 -2.18 -2.85 -3.16
CA ALA A 38 -2.40 -4.25 -3.44
C ALA A 38 -3.65 -4.80 -2.74
N LEU A 39 -3.86 -4.45 -1.47
CA LEU A 39 -5.01 -4.91 -0.69
C LEU A 39 -6.32 -4.24 -1.15
N VAL A 40 -6.26 -3.00 -1.62
CA VAL A 40 -7.41 -2.33 -2.25
C VAL A 40 -7.79 -3.06 -3.54
N VAL A 41 -6.83 -3.35 -4.43
CA VAL A 41 -7.08 -4.02 -5.71
C VAL A 41 -7.53 -5.47 -5.50
N ALA A 42 -6.98 -6.17 -4.51
CA ALA A 42 -7.38 -7.52 -4.11
C ALA A 42 -8.77 -7.59 -3.44
N GLY A 43 -9.46 -6.46 -3.26
CA GLY A 43 -10.85 -6.45 -2.81
C GLY A 43 -11.06 -6.69 -1.32
N VAL A 44 -10.00 -6.69 -0.50
CA VAL A 44 -10.07 -6.95 0.96
C VAL A 44 -10.94 -5.90 1.68
N MET A 45 -11.07 -4.70 1.10
CA MET A 45 -11.86 -3.58 1.60
C MET A 45 -13.33 -3.58 1.14
N GLY A 46 -13.86 -4.71 0.63
CA GLY A 46 -15.23 -4.79 0.12
C GLY A 46 -16.33 -4.71 1.18
N THR A 47 -15.99 -4.78 2.48
CA THR A 47 -16.94 -4.70 3.59
C THR A 47 -16.49 -3.68 4.64
N ALA A 48 -17.44 -3.16 5.44
CA ALA A 48 -17.11 -2.23 6.53
C ALA A 48 -16.12 -2.85 7.53
N THR A 49 -16.29 -4.13 7.86
CA THR A 49 -15.35 -4.87 8.71
C THR A 49 -13.97 -4.97 8.07
N GLY A 50 -13.90 -5.34 6.78
CA GLY A 50 -12.63 -5.43 6.05
C GLY A 50 -11.90 -4.10 5.98
N ILE A 51 -12.60 -2.99 5.80
CA ILE A 51 -12.01 -1.64 5.83
C ILE A 51 -11.39 -1.34 7.20
N VAL A 52 -12.13 -1.57 8.29
CA VAL A 52 -11.66 -1.28 9.65
C VAL A 52 -10.49 -2.18 10.04
N GLU A 53 -10.62 -3.49 9.81
CA GLU A 53 -9.58 -4.48 10.12
C GLU A 53 -8.30 -4.17 9.35
N THR A 54 -8.41 -3.95 8.05
CA THR A 54 -7.26 -3.64 7.19
C THR A 54 -6.63 -2.30 7.58
N GLY A 55 -7.44 -1.27 7.85
CA GLY A 55 -6.96 0.04 8.27
C GLY A 55 -6.19 0.00 9.60
N ILE A 56 -6.73 -0.71 10.60
CA ILE A 56 -6.06 -0.91 11.89
C ILE A 56 -4.78 -1.71 11.71
N LEU A 57 -4.82 -2.82 10.96
CA LEU A 57 -3.66 -3.69 10.78
C LEU A 57 -2.50 -3.00 10.07
N ILE A 58 -2.78 -2.27 8.99
CA ILE A 58 -1.76 -1.66 8.14
C ILE A 58 -1.22 -0.36 8.74
N PHE A 59 -2.10 0.56 9.12
CA PHE A 59 -1.69 1.89 9.57
C PHE A 59 -1.52 1.97 11.08
N GLY A 60 -2.24 1.14 11.84
CA GLY A 60 -2.20 1.06 13.29
C GLY A 60 -1.45 -0.16 13.84
N GLY A 61 -0.69 -0.86 12.99
CA GLY A 61 0.01 -2.10 13.34
C GLY A 61 1.08 -1.95 14.43
N SER A 62 1.78 -3.06 14.72
CA SER A 62 2.76 -3.14 15.80
C SER A 62 3.88 -2.10 15.71
N ALA A 63 4.32 -1.72 14.51
CA ALA A 63 5.32 -0.68 14.32
C ALA A 63 4.81 0.70 14.76
N THR A 64 3.60 1.09 14.34
CA THR A 64 2.95 2.35 14.77
C THR A 64 2.76 2.37 16.29
N ALA A 65 2.26 1.26 16.86
CA ALA A 65 2.08 1.13 18.30
C ALA A 65 3.41 1.22 19.07
N ALA A 66 4.47 0.57 18.56
CA ALA A 66 5.80 0.61 19.16
C ALA A 66 6.35 2.03 19.18
N VAL A 67 6.23 2.79 18.08
CA VAL A 67 6.66 4.19 18.04
C VAL A 67 5.88 5.05 19.02
N ILE A 68 4.55 4.89 19.10
CA ILE A 68 3.72 5.64 20.05
C ILE A 68 4.10 5.32 21.50
N LEU A 69 4.38 4.05 21.82
CA LEU A 69 4.65 3.63 23.20
C LEU A 69 6.11 3.84 23.63
N ALA A 70 7.08 3.75 22.71
CA ALA A 70 8.49 3.80 23.03
C ALA A 70 9.15 5.15 22.74
N GLU A 71 8.69 5.89 21.73
CA GLU A 71 9.38 7.08 21.23
C GLU A 71 8.61 8.38 21.49
N MET A 72 7.28 8.32 21.67
CA MET A 72 6.48 9.51 21.88
C MET A 72 6.44 9.92 23.35
N ASP A 73 7.03 11.08 23.64
CA ASP A 73 6.87 11.77 24.91
C ASP A 73 5.65 12.70 24.87
N GLY A 74 4.88 12.74 25.97
CA GLY A 74 3.79 13.71 26.16
C GLY A 74 2.50 13.13 26.72
N ASP A 75 1.54 14.01 27.03
CA ASP A 75 0.22 13.60 27.52
C ASP A 75 -0.62 12.98 26.40
N ARG A 76 -1.61 12.16 26.77
CA ARG A 76 -2.53 11.49 25.84
C ARG A 76 -3.12 12.41 24.76
N LYS A 77 -3.40 13.68 25.10
CA LYS A 77 -3.91 14.68 24.15
C LYS A 77 -2.90 15.04 23.06
N GLN A 78 -1.61 15.14 23.39
CA GLN A 78 -0.54 15.46 22.45
C GLN A 78 -0.28 14.29 21.50
N MET A 79 -0.30 13.06 22.01
CA MET A 79 -0.21 11.84 21.19
C MET A 79 -1.36 11.76 20.19
N VAL A 80 -2.60 11.90 20.66
CA VAL A 80 -3.79 11.89 19.78
C VAL A 80 -3.72 13.01 18.75
N SER A 81 -3.33 14.23 19.14
CA SER A 81 -3.17 15.34 18.20
C SER A 81 -2.15 15.04 17.11
N SER A 82 -1.04 14.37 17.44
CA SER A 82 0.00 14.00 16.48
C SER A 82 -0.50 12.94 15.49
N VAL A 83 -1.14 11.89 15.99
CA VAL A 83 -1.74 10.83 15.15
C VAL A 83 -2.80 11.41 14.21
N LEU A 84 -3.66 12.31 14.72
CA LEU A 84 -4.69 12.97 13.90
C LEU A 84 -4.08 13.86 12.82
N LEU A 85 -3.01 14.59 13.12
CA LEU A 85 -2.33 15.45 12.14
C LEU A 85 -1.70 14.61 11.03
N ILE A 86 -1.04 13.50 11.37
CA ILE A 86 -0.51 12.56 10.39
C ILE A 86 -1.65 11.95 9.56
N GLY A 87 -2.71 11.46 10.23
CA GLY A 87 -3.87 10.86 9.59
C GLY A 87 -4.57 11.82 8.63
N ALA A 88 -4.63 13.11 8.93
CA ALA A 88 -5.19 14.14 8.04
C ALA A 88 -4.46 14.24 6.69
N VAL A 89 -3.21 13.77 6.60
CA VAL A 89 -2.43 13.70 5.34
C VAL A 89 -2.51 12.32 4.72
N ILE A 90 -2.36 11.26 5.53
CA ILE A 90 -2.34 9.88 5.04
C ILE A 90 -3.69 9.46 4.46
N VAL A 91 -4.80 9.83 5.11
CA VAL A 91 -6.15 9.42 4.66
C VAL A 91 -6.47 9.96 3.27
N PRO A 92 -6.27 11.25 2.94
CA PRO A 92 -6.43 11.74 1.58
C PRO A 92 -5.52 11.04 0.56
N LEU A 93 -4.26 10.76 0.92
CA LEU A 93 -3.33 10.08 0.02
C LEU A 93 -3.79 8.65 -0.29
N ALA A 94 -4.20 7.91 0.75
CA ALA A 94 -4.78 6.58 0.62
C ALA A 94 -6.07 6.60 -0.23
N ALA A 95 -6.91 7.62 -0.07
CA ALA A 95 -8.12 7.79 -0.88
C ALA A 95 -7.79 8.02 -2.36
N VAL A 96 -6.74 8.80 -2.66
CA VAL A 96 -6.25 9.00 -4.03
C VAL A 96 -5.75 7.68 -4.63
N GLU A 97 -4.92 6.92 -3.92
CA GLU A 97 -4.45 5.60 -4.39
C GLU A 97 -5.62 4.64 -4.62
N ALA A 98 -6.58 4.59 -3.71
CA ALA A 98 -7.76 3.73 -3.83
C ALA A 98 -8.67 4.13 -5.01
N ALA A 99 -8.72 5.41 -5.37
CA ALA A 99 -9.46 5.89 -6.53
C ALA A 99 -8.91 5.33 -7.86
N PHE A 100 -7.64 4.90 -7.90
CA PHE A 100 -7.06 4.22 -9.07
C PHE A 100 -7.41 2.73 -9.14
N ALA A 101 -7.96 2.12 -8.09
CA ALA A 101 -8.29 0.70 -8.06
C ALA A 101 -9.16 0.21 -9.25
N PRO A 102 -10.22 0.94 -9.68
CA PRO A 102 -11.01 0.54 -10.85
C PRO A 102 -10.19 0.47 -12.14
N THR A 103 -9.16 1.31 -12.28
CA THR A 103 -8.26 1.30 -13.44
C THR A 103 -7.57 -0.06 -13.58
N PHE A 104 -7.11 -0.63 -12.46
CA PHE A 104 -6.47 -1.94 -12.46
C PHE A 104 -7.42 -3.08 -12.79
N ARG A 105 -8.71 -2.99 -12.41
CA ARG A 105 -9.71 -4.02 -12.75
C ARG A 105 -9.92 -4.17 -14.26
N GLY A 106 -9.64 -3.13 -15.04
CA GLY A 106 -9.80 -3.14 -16.49
C GLY A 106 -8.67 -3.84 -17.25
N PHE A 107 -7.51 -4.07 -16.64
CA PHE A 107 -6.33 -4.61 -17.33
C PHE A 107 -5.65 -5.76 -16.58
N LEU A 108 -6.19 -6.19 -15.44
CA LEU A 108 -5.61 -7.24 -14.62
C LEU A 108 -6.59 -8.40 -14.42
N ASN A 109 -6.07 -9.62 -14.54
CA ASN A 109 -6.71 -10.82 -14.04
C ASN A 109 -6.66 -10.81 -12.49
N LEU A 110 -7.74 -10.30 -11.88
CA LEU A 110 -7.80 -10.12 -10.42
C LEU A 110 -7.54 -11.41 -9.63
N PRO A 111 -8.08 -12.59 -10.00
CA PRO A 111 -7.74 -13.84 -9.30
C PRO A 111 -6.26 -14.19 -9.30
N VAL A 112 -5.52 -13.86 -10.37
CA VAL A 112 -4.05 -14.03 -10.40
C VAL A 112 -3.41 -13.00 -9.47
N PHE A 113 -3.81 -11.74 -9.57
CA PHE A 113 -3.25 -10.66 -8.74
C PHE A 113 -3.47 -10.89 -7.23
N GLU A 114 -4.66 -11.36 -6.83
CA GLU A 114 -5.01 -11.69 -5.45
C GLU A 114 -4.06 -12.74 -4.84
N ARG A 115 -3.59 -13.71 -5.63
CA ARG A 115 -2.62 -14.70 -5.17
C ARG A 115 -1.28 -14.05 -4.81
N PHE A 116 -0.84 -13.06 -5.58
CA PHE A 116 0.36 -12.29 -5.25
C PHE A 116 0.16 -11.40 -4.01
N ALA A 117 -1.02 -10.81 -3.84
CA ALA A 117 -1.35 -10.12 -2.59
C ALA A 117 -1.29 -11.08 -1.37
N GLY A 118 -1.78 -12.31 -1.52
CA GLY A 118 -1.62 -13.37 -0.51
C GLY A 118 -0.15 -13.71 -0.23
N LEU A 119 0.69 -13.79 -1.26
CA LEU A 119 2.14 -14.00 -1.11
C LEU A 119 2.82 -12.83 -0.37
N VAL A 120 2.36 -11.60 -0.58
CA VAL A 120 2.85 -10.44 0.18
C VAL A 120 2.54 -10.59 1.66
N ILE A 121 1.31 -10.95 2.03
CA ILE A 121 0.94 -11.18 3.43
C ILE A 121 1.82 -12.27 4.06
N LEU A 122 2.00 -13.41 3.37
CA LEU A 122 2.88 -14.49 3.81
C LEU A 122 4.33 -14.01 3.98
N THR A 123 4.83 -13.20 3.05
CA THR A 123 6.20 -12.66 3.07
C THR A 123 6.41 -11.73 4.25
N ILE A 124 5.44 -10.84 4.54
CA ILE A 124 5.50 -9.94 5.71
C ILE A 124 5.44 -10.75 6.99
N ALA A 125 4.56 -11.74 7.07
CA ALA A 125 4.46 -12.62 8.24
C ALA A 125 5.78 -13.36 8.49
N ALA A 126 6.41 -13.90 7.45
CA ALA A 126 7.70 -14.57 7.54
C ALA A 126 8.82 -13.61 7.98
N LYS A 127 8.92 -12.42 7.36
CA LYS A 127 9.88 -11.36 7.73
C LYS A 127 9.70 -10.88 9.18
N THR A 128 8.47 -10.89 9.69
CA THR A 128 8.16 -10.52 11.07
C THR A 128 8.53 -11.64 12.05
N ALA A 129 8.33 -12.91 11.65
CA ALA A 129 8.62 -14.07 12.48
C ALA A 129 10.12 -14.39 12.57
N SER A 130 10.89 -14.14 11.51
CA SER A 130 12.34 -14.41 11.47
C SER A 130 13.08 -13.42 10.58
N SER A 131 14.08 -12.75 11.16
CA SER A 131 14.97 -11.85 10.43
C SER A 131 15.83 -12.60 9.40
N GLU A 132 16.27 -13.83 9.71
CA GLU A 132 17.10 -14.67 8.82
C GLU A 132 16.34 -15.08 7.55
N ILE A 133 15.08 -15.52 7.69
CA ILE A 133 14.22 -15.83 6.54
C ILE A 133 13.92 -14.54 5.76
N GLY A 134 13.74 -13.44 6.48
CA GLY A 134 13.43 -12.15 5.90
C GLY A 134 14.47 -11.61 4.92
N GLU A 135 15.74 -11.97 5.08
CA GLU A 135 16.84 -11.55 4.18
C GLU A 135 16.76 -12.23 2.79
N HIS A 136 16.17 -13.42 2.72
CA HIS A 136 16.10 -14.22 1.50
C HIS A 136 14.81 -13.98 0.69
N LEU A 137 13.78 -13.40 1.32
CA LEU A 137 12.49 -13.15 0.67
C LEU A 137 12.48 -11.81 -0.09
N PRO A 138 11.85 -11.77 -1.28
CA PRO A 138 11.70 -10.53 -2.04
C PRO A 138 10.94 -9.48 -1.20
N SER A 139 11.17 -8.21 -1.50
CA SER A 139 10.39 -7.14 -0.87
C SER A 139 8.93 -7.21 -1.31
N PRO A 140 7.97 -6.79 -0.47
CA PRO A 140 6.55 -6.71 -0.83
C PRO A 140 6.33 -6.03 -2.18
N GLY A 141 6.95 -4.86 -2.41
CA GLY A 141 6.84 -4.13 -3.67
C GLY A 141 7.31 -4.92 -4.91
N VAL A 142 8.33 -5.78 -4.78
CA VAL A 142 8.76 -6.66 -5.89
C VAL A 142 7.70 -7.72 -6.18
N ILE A 143 7.11 -8.32 -5.15
CA ILE A 143 6.02 -9.30 -5.33
C ILE A 143 4.81 -8.64 -6.00
N ILE A 144 4.47 -7.41 -5.61
CA ILE A 144 3.39 -6.64 -6.23
C ILE A 144 3.71 -6.32 -7.69
N ALA A 145 4.93 -5.87 -8.00
CA ALA A 145 5.34 -5.61 -9.38
C ALA A 145 5.28 -6.87 -10.25
N LEU A 146 5.76 -8.01 -9.74
CA LEU A 146 5.63 -9.31 -10.41
C LEU A 146 4.16 -9.71 -10.58
N GLY A 147 3.33 -9.46 -9.57
CA GLY A 147 1.89 -9.68 -9.62
C GLY A 147 1.23 -8.87 -10.71
N LEU A 148 1.55 -7.57 -10.83
CA LEU A 148 1.06 -6.69 -11.89
C LEU A 148 1.46 -7.19 -13.28
N VAL A 149 2.71 -7.64 -13.46
CA VAL A 149 3.18 -8.18 -14.74
C VAL A 149 2.49 -9.51 -15.06
N ALA A 150 2.37 -10.39 -14.07
CA ALA A 150 1.80 -11.73 -14.25
C ALA A 150 0.27 -11.70 -14.45
N SER A 151 -0.41 -10.73 -13.85
CA SER A 151 -1.86 -10.56 -13.99
C SER A 151 -2.23 -9.64 -15.15
N PHE A 152 -1.27 -9.02 -15.85
CA PHE A 152 -1.56 -8.12 -16.96
C PHE A 152 -2.30 -8.86 -18.08
N GLU A 153 -3.57 -8.53 -18.22
CA GLU A 153 -4.49 -9.07 -19.19
C GLU A 153 -5.22 -7.88 -19.81
N PRO A 154 -4.67 -7.28 -20.89
CA PRO A 154 -5.26 -6.10 -21.49
C PRO A 154 -6.65 -6.48 -22.03
N ALA A 155 -7.71 -6.07 -21.33
CA ALA A 155 -9.07 -6.29 -21.77
C ALA A 155 -9.26 -5.56 -23.10
N GLY A 156 -9.23 -6.31 -24.20
CA GLY A 156 -9.44 -5.75 -25.54
C GLY A 156 -8.83 -6.52 -26.70
N PHE A 157 -7.89 -7.45 -26.48
CA PHE A 157 -7.32 -8.28 -27.56
C PHE A 157 -7.85 -9.71 -27.53
N ALA A 158 -9.14 -9.87 -27.80
CA ALA A 158 -9.68 -11.17 -28.20
C ALA A 158 -9.56 -11.29 -29.72
N ILE A 159 -8.82 -12.30 -30.21
CA ILE A 159 -8.89 -12.67 -31.62
C ILE A 159 -10.21 -13.42 -31.80
N GLU A 160 -11.26 -12.68 -32.17
CA GLU A 160 -12.55 -13.26 -32.55
C GLU A 160 -12.58 -13.47 -34.06
N THR A 161 -12.59 -14.73 -34.49
CA THR A 161 -12.79 -15.09 -35.89
C THR A 161 -14.24 -15.46 -36.10
N SER A 162 -14.96 -14.73 -36.96
CA SER A 162 -16.33 -15.09 -37.34
C SER A 162 -16.36 -15.62 -38.79
N PRO A 163 -16.91 -16.83 -39.01
CA PRO A 163 -17.03 -17.42 -40.34
C PRO A 163 -17.79 -16.53 -41.34
N GLU A 164 -18.73 -15.70 -40.87
CA GLU A 164 -19.51 -14.82 -41.75
C GLU A 164 -18.63 -13.75 -42.41
N TYR A 165 -17.73 -13.12 -41.65
CA TYR A 165 -16.81 -12.11 -42.17
C TYR A 165 -15.71 -12.75 -43.02
N VAL A 166 -15.31 -13.98 -42.70
CA VAL A 166 -14.34 -14.76 -43.49
C VAL A 166 -14.93 -15.13 -44.86
N VAL A 167 -16.17 -15.62 -44.90
CA VAL A 167 -16.85 -16.00 -46.15
C VAL A 167 -17.12 -14.75 -47.01
N ASN A 168 -17.63 -13.67 -46.42
CA ASN A 168 -17.90 -12.44 -47.14
C ASN A 168 -16.60 -11.77 -47.65
N GLY A 169 -15.52 -11.82 -46.88
CA GLY A 169 -14.21 -11.33 -47.29
C GLY A 169 -13.52 -12.20 -48.35
N ALA A 170 -13.72 -13.52 -48.32
CA ALA A 170 -13.18 -14.44 -49.32
C ALA A 170 -13.93 -14.40 -50.67
N ALA A 171 -15.17 -13.91 -50.67
CA ALA A 171 -16.01 -13.78 -51.86
C ALA A 171 -15.88 -12.42 -52.58
N ALA A 172 -15.24 -11.42 -51.96
CA ALA A 172 -14.96 -10.10 -52.52
C ALA A 172 -13.64 -10.09 -53.31
#